data_AF-K6X760-F1
#
_entry.id   AF-K6X760-F1
#
_cell.length_a   1.000
_cell.length_b   1.000
_cell.length_c   1.000
_cell.angle_alpha   90.00
_cell.angle_beta   90.00
_cell.angle_gamma   90.00
#
_symmetry.space_group_name_H-M   'P 1'
#
loop_
_entity.id
_entity.type
_entity.pdbx_description
1 polymer ?
#
loop_
_entity_poly.entity_id
_entity_poly.type
_entity_poly.pdbx_seq_one_letter_code
_entity_poly.pdbx_strand_id
1 'polypeptide(L)'
;MIKKILVGLSLIGLSLNAQSAIIIDESNITGADMAGMQVTALFGDGTSETGIWSAFPDVVLGTGNDVLDAEGFSGGVVTSSWSLTQQGFSSGNVSPTGDVLGAWTLSNLAASSGIVAFIVEGFTGGIAFDIDSDSVGTPYSGVGVAFVTEYATDLEIYADQVSTEYSDLFFTLGVLFDSSPLGVGEDLLFVADTEKMKVPEPASIAMLLTGLLFGAARLRKQSDNS
;
A
#
# COMPACT_ATOMS: atom_id res chain seq x y z
N MET A 1 -14.48 39.05 25.31
CA MET A 1 -14.54 37.58 25.05
C MET A 1 -14.56 37.25 23.57
N ILE A 2 -15.33 37.97 22.75
CA ILE A 2 -15.46 37.73 21.29
C ILE A 2 -14.12 37.70 20.53
N LYS A 3 -13.17 38.61 20.80
CA LYS A 3 -11.84 38.62 20.15
C LYS A 3 -11.01 37.34 20.37
N LYS A 4 -11.19 36.63 21.49
CA LYS A 4 -10.45 35.39 21.79
C LYS A 4 -11.06 34.16 21.11
N ILE A 5 -12.39 34.16 20.97
CA ILE A 5 -13.15 33.11 20.28
C ILE A 5 -12.90 33.19 18.77
N LEU A 6 -12.81 34.41 18.22
CA LEU A 6 -12.56 34.62 16.80
C LEU A 6 -11.18 34.08 16.37
N VAL A 7 -10.12 34.34 17.15
CA VAL A 7 -8.77 33.82 16.84
C VAL A 7 -8.73 32.29 16.92
N GLY A 8 -9.40 31.67 17.90
CA GLY A 8 -9.50 30.21 18.00
C GLY A 8 -10.22 29.58 16.80
N LEU A 9 -11.34 30.18 16.36
CA LEU A 9 -12.08 29.73 15.18
C LEU A 9 -11.29 29.94 13.87
N SER A 10 -10.53 31.03 13.75
CA SER A 10 -9.66 31.27 12.58
C SER A 10 -8.53 30.25 12.48
N LEU A 11 -7.92 29.85 13.60
CA LEU A 11 -6.86 28.83 13.61
C LEU A 11 -7.39 27.42 13.34
N ILE A 12 -8.56 27.07 13.88
CA ILE A 12 -9.24 25.81 13.52
C ILE A 12 -9.60 25.81 12.03
N GLY A 13 -10.06 26.93 11.49
CA GLY A 13 -10.32 27.12 10.07
C GLY A 13 -9.09 26.92 9.18
N LEU A 14 -7.90 27.36 9.62
CA LEU A 14 -6.65 27.14 8.88
C LEU A 14 -6.19 25.67 8.92
N SER A 15 -6.40 24.96 10.04
CA SER A 15 -6.11 23.52 10.10
C SER A 15 -7.06 22.67 9.25
N LEU A 16 -8.29 23.14 9.00
CA LEU A 16 -9.25 22.47 8.12
C LEU A 16 -8.91 22.59 6.63
N ASN A 17 -8.00 23.49 6.25
CA ASN A 17 -7.55 23.72 4.86
C ASN A 17 -6.12 23.26 4.61
N ALA A 18 -5.49 22.54 5.55
CA ALA A 18 -4.26 21.83 5.27
C ALA A 18 -4.60 20.64 4.35
N GLN A 19 -4.69 20.89 3.04
CA GLN A 19 -4.74 19.81 2.07
C GLN A 19 -3.41 19.06 2.17
N SER A 20 -3.51 17.80 2.56
CA SER A 20 -2.44 16.84 2.44
C SER A 20 -2.13 16.70 0.95
N ALA A 21 -1.00 17.23 0.50
CA ALA A 21 -0.46 16.81 -0.80
C ALA A 21 -0.09 15.33 -0.67
N ILE A 22 -0.49 14.52 -1.65
CA ILE A 22 -0.01 13.16 -1.78
C ILE A 22 1.51 13.24 -2.04
N ILE A 23 2.28 12.53 -1.23
CA ILE A 23 3.74 12.44 -1.38
C ILE A 23 4.07 10.98 -1.62
N ILE A 24 4.61 10.70 -2.80
CA ILE A 24 5.33 9.45 -3.08
C ILE A 24 6.64 9.51 -2.29
N ASP A 25 6.80 8.57 -1.36
CA ASP A 25 8.00 8.49 -0.51
C ASP A 25 9.10 7.69 -1.22
N GLU A 26 8.72 6.62 -1.90
CA GLU A 26 9.61 5.73 -2.65
C GLU A 26 8.84 5.03 -3.77
N SER A 27 9.46 4.91 -4.95
CA SER A 27 8.91 4.27 -6.15
C SER A 27 9.52 2.92 -6.48
N ASN A 28 10.51 2.51 -5.70
CA ASN A 28 11.20 1.23 -5.87
C ASN A 28 10.80 0.32 -4.71
N ILE A 29 9.55 -0.13 -4.72
CA ILE A 29 8.97 -0.86 -3.60
C ILE A 29 9.24 -2.34 -3.71
N THR A 30 9.75 -2.92 -2.62
CA THR A 30 9.91 -4.36 -2.47
C THR A 30 8.89 -4.95 -1.52
N GLY A 31 8.79 -6.28 -1.49
CA GLY A 31 7.89 -6.99 -0.59
C GLY A 31 8.17 -6.69 0.88
N ALA A 32 9.40 -6.31 1.23
CA ALA A 32 9.75 -5.91 2.59
C ALA A 32 9.07 -4.58 3.00
N ASP A 33 8.86 -3.66 2.06
CA ASP A 33 8.33 -2.32 2.30
C ASP A 33 6.80 -2.30 2.47
N MET A 34 6.14 -3.39 2.07
CA MET A 34 4.70 -3.54 2.09
C MET A 34 4.13 -4.01 3.44
N ALA A 35 4.93 -4.03 4.50
CA ALA A 35 4.48 -4.44 5.83
C ALA A 35 3.24 -3.66 6.28
N GLY A 36 2.22 -4.38 6.74
CA GLY A 36 0.96 -3.81 7.23
C GLY A 36 -0.20 -3.79 6.22
N MET A 37 0.01 -4.16 4.96
CA MET A 37 -1.11 -4.44 4.04
C MET A 37 -1.97 -5.60 4.57
N GLN A 38 -3.24 -5.63 4.17
CA GLN A 38 -4.13 -6.74 4.44
C GLN A 38 -4.38 -7.51 3.15
N VAL A 39 -4.36 -8.84 3.22
CA VAL A 39 -4.63 -9.70 2.08
C VAL A 39 -5.71 -10.68 2.49
N THR A 40 -6.78 -10.77 1.69
CA THR A 40 -7.90 -11.68 1.89
C THR A 40 -7.99 -12.66 0.74
N ALA A 41 -7.89 -13.95 1.02
CA ALA A 41 -8.18 -15.03 0.08
C ALA A 41 -9.63 -15.51 0.25
N LEU A 42 -10.34 -15.71 -0.87
CA LEU A 42 -11.69 -16.24 -0.91
C LEU A 42 -11.68 -17.63 -1.52
N PHE A 43 -12.37 -18.57 -0.89
CA PHE A 43 -12.37 -19.99 -1.28
C PHE A 43 -13.69 -20.40 -1.95
N GLY A 44 -13.62 -21.41 -2.81
CA GLY A 44 -14.78 -21.94 -3.54
C GLY A 44 -15.89 -22.54 -2.66
N ASP A 45 -15.60 -22.85 -1.40
CA ASP A 45 -16.59 -23.26 -0.40
C ASP A 45 -17.34 -22.09 0.26
N GLY A 46 -17.02 -20.85 -0.13
CA GLY A 46 -17.61 -19.61 0.39
C GLY A 46 -16.94 -19.08 1.65
N THR A 47 -15.88 -19.73 2.15
CA THR A 47 -15.07 -19.19 3.25
C THR A 47 -14.05 -18.18 2.76
N SER A 48 -13.50 -17.39 3.69
CA SER A 48 -12.43 -16.43 3.40
C SER A 48 -11.48 -16.33 4.58
N GLU A 49 -10.21 -16.05 4.29
CA GLU A 49 -9.20 -15.84 5.30
C GLU A 49 -8.39 -14.57 4.99
N THR A 50 -8.15 -13.76 6.03
CA THR A 50 -7.37 -12.53 5.93
C THR A 50 -6.07 -12.66 6.72
N GLY A 51 -4.97 -12.23 6.13
CA GLY A 51 -3.68 -12.10 6.82
C GLY A 51 -3.06 -10.72 6.63
N ILE A 52 -2.09 -10.41 7.49
CA ILE A 52 -1.37 -9.15 7.50
C ILE A 52 0.01 -9.37 6.87
N TRP A 53 0.36 -8.53 5.90
CA TRP A 53 1.64 -8.57 5.22
C TRP A 53 2.78 -8.27 6.18
N SER A 54 3.83 -9.08 6.12
CA SER A 54 5.04 -8.94 6.93
C SER A 54 6.28 -9.00 6.06
N ALA A 55 7.31 -8.23 6.45
CA ALA A 55 8.63 -8.35 5.83
C ALA A 55 9.32 -9.65 6.26
N PHE A 56 10.01 -10.30 5.33
CA PHE A 56 10.84 -11.47 5.62
C PHE A 56 12.30 -11.08 5.84
N PRO A 57 13.09 -11.92 6.54
CA PRO A 57 14.52 -11.66 6.73
C PRO A 57 15.26 -11.61 5.39
N ASP A 58 16.03 -10.55 5.21
CA ASP A 58 16.72 -10.21 3.96
C ASP A 58 18.06 -10.95 3.78
N VAL A 59 18.42 -11.20 2.52
CA VAL A 59 19.75 -11.64 2.07
C VAL A 59 20.24 -10.71 0.96
N VAL A 60 20.94 -9.64 1.33
CA VAL A 60 21.63 -8.77 0.36
C VAL A 60 22.75 -9.54 -0.35
N LEU A 61 22.67 -9.65 -1.68
CA LEU A 61 23.65 -10.39 -2.47
C LEU A 61 24.94 -9.59 -2.76
N GLY A 62 24.88 -8.25 -2.75
CA GLY A 62 26.04 -7.37 -2.93
C GLY A 62 26.67 -7.47 -4.32
N THR A 63 25.84 -7.69 -5.35
CA THR A 63 26.24 -7.92 -6.74
C THR A 63 26.55 -6.63 -7.49
N GLY A 64 26.10 -5.47 -6.99
CA GLY A 64 26.24 -4.17 -7.66
C GLY A 64 25.22 -3.97 -8.80
N ASN A 65 24.22 -4.84 -8.89
CA ASN A 65 23.05 -4.69 -9.73
C ASN A 65 21.85 -4.54 -8.80
N ASP A 66 21.29 -3.33 -8.74
CA ASP A 66 20.23 -2.99 -7.79
C ASP A 66 19.00 -3.90 -7.90
N VAL A 67 18.66 -4.36 -9.12
CA VAL A 67 17.53 -5.29 -9.32
C VAL A 67 17.85 -6.65 -8.71
N LEU A 68 19.02 -7.22 -9.02
CA LEU A 68 19.42 -8.52 -8.45
C LEU A 68 19.66 -8.44 -6.94
N ASP A 69 20.15 -7.31 -6.45
CA ASP A 69 20.33 -7.07 -5.02
C ASP A 69 18.99 -6.92 -4.31
N ALA A 70 17.98 -6.33 -4.98
CA ALA A 70 16.61 -6.22 -4.47
C ALA A 70 15.88 -7.56 -4.36
N GLU A 71 16.24 -8.58 -5.15
CA GLU A 71 15.66 -9.92 -5.03
C GLU A 71 15.96 -10.58 -3.66
N GLY A 72 16.86 -10.03 -2.83
CA GLY A 72 17.01 -10.45 -1.42
C GLY A 72 15.86 -9.99 -0.51
N PHE A 73 15.19 -8.91 -0.89
CA PHE A 73 14.16 -8.24 -0.11
C PHE A 73 12.80 -8.81 -0.48
N SER A 74 12.13 -9.41 0.51
CA SER A 74 10.85 -10.07 0.30
C SER A 74 9.91 -9.86 1.47
N GLY A 75 8.64 -10.07 1.21
CA GLY A 75 7.60 -10.08 2.23
C GLY A 75 6.37 -10.83 1.75
N GLY A 76 5.39 -10.94 2.63
CA GLY A 76 4.15 -11.60 2.30
C GLY A 76 3.29 -11.93 3.50
N VAL A 77 2.23 -12.66 3.18
CA VAL A 77 1.37 -13.37 4.12
C VAL A 77 1.59 -14.86 3.92
N VAL A 78 1.84 -15.59 5.01
CA VAL A 78 1.91 -17.05 5.01
C VAL A 78 0.96 -17.59 6.07
N THR A 79 -0.02 -18.37 5.66
CA THR A 79 -0.98 -19.05 6.53
C THR A 79 -0.86 -20.56 6.38
N SER A 80 -1.73 -21.33 7.06
CA SER A 80 -1.82 -22.78 6.86
C SER A 80 -2.54 -23.20 5.57
N SER A 81 -3.28 -22.29 4.93
CA SER A 81 -4.24 -22.55 3.85
C SER A 81 -3.87 -21.83 2.56
N TRP A 82 -3.05 -20.78 2.63
CA TRP A 82 -2.54 -20.04 1.47
C TRP A 82 -1.35 -19.16 1.85
N SER A 83 -0.61 -18.71 0.84
CA SER A 83 0.38 -17.64 1.01
C SER A 83 0.34 -16.69 -0.18
N LEU A 84 0.58 -15.40 0.07
CA LEU A 84 0.88 -14.42 -0.98
C LEU A 84 2.22 -13.77 -0.63
N THR A 85 3.21 -13.91 -1.49
CA THR A 85 4.56 -13.39 -1.27
C THR A 85 5.04 -12.60 -2.46
N GLN A 86 5.88 -11.60 -2.24
CA GLN A 86 6.56 -10.85 -3.29
C GLN A 86 8.03 -10.68 -2.92
N GLN A 87 8.89 -10.77 -3.92
CA GLN A 87 10.35 -10.64 -3.81
C GLN A 87 10.84 -9.69 -4.90
N GLY A 88 11.80 -8.82 -4.58
CA GLY A 88 12.34 -7.87 -5.55
C GLY A 88 11.48 -6.62 -5.71
N PHE A 89 11.74 -5.82 -6.74
CA PHE A 89 10.95 -4.62 -7.04
C PHE A 89 9.58 -4.98 -7.64
N SER A 90 8.51 -4.44 -7.08
CA SER A 90 7.12 -4.74 -7.47
C SER A 90 6.75 -4.32 -8.90
N SER A 91 7.41 -3.28 -9.44
CA SER A 91 7.31 -2.88 -10.85
C SER A 91 7.77 -3.97 -11.83
N GLY A 92 8.49 -4.98 -11.34
CA GLY A 92 8.90 -6.15 -12.09
C GLY A 92 10.06 -5.88 -13.06
N ASN A 93 10.70 -6.95 -13.50
CA ASN A 93 11.70 -6.90 -14.58
C ASN A 93 11.87 -8.29 -15.20
N VAL A 94 12.65 -8.39 -16.27
CA VAL A 94 13.09 -9.67 -16.84
C VAL A 94 14.60 -9.75 -16.75
N SER A 95 15.10 -10.81 -16.12
CA SER A 95 16.53 -11.07 -16.02
C SER A 95 17.13 -11.30 -17.43
N PRO A 96 18.46 -11.15 -17.63
CA PRO A 96 19.10 -11.49 -18.90
C PRO A 96 18.91 -12.95 -19.33
N THR A 97 18.55 -13.84 -18.41
CA THR A 97 18.25 -15.26 -18.66
C THR A 97 16.78 -15.54 -18.93
N GLY A 98 15.90 -14.53 -18.80
CA GLY A 98 14.47 -14.62 -19.10
C GLY A 98 13.58 -14.85 -17.87
N ASP A 99 14.12 -14.78 -16.66
CA ASP A 99 13.36 -14.97 -15.43
C ASP A 99 12.56 -13.69 -15.11
N VAL A 100 11.29 -13.85 -14.70
CA VAL A 100 10.47 -12.74 -14.22
C VAL A 100 10.89 -12.40 -12.79
N LEU A 101 11.39 -11.19 -12.61
CA LEU A 101 11.81 -10.62 -11.32
C LEU A 101 10.68 -9.75 -10.77
N GLY A 102 10.61 -9.59 -9.44
CA GLY A 102 9.57 -8.76 -8.83
C GLY A 102 8.18 -9.41 -8.71
N ALA A 103 8.04 -10.65 -9.14
CA ALA A 103 6.75 -11.33 -9.22
C ALA A 103 6.15 -11.61 -7.83
N TRP A 104 4.84 -11.49 -7.77
CA TRP A 104 4.02 -11.96 -6.67
C TRP A 104 3.66 -13.42 -6.91
N THR A 105 3.66 -14.22 -5.84
CA THR A 105 3.31 -15.64 -5.86
C THR A 105 2.19 -15.89 -4.85
N LEU A 106 1.00 -16.23 -5.36
CA LEU A 106 -0.12 -16.73 -4.55
C LEU A 106 -0.12 -18.25 -4.60
N SER A 107 0.04 -18.91 -3.46
CA SER A 107 -0.01 -20.37 -3.34
C SER A 107 -1.26 -20.80 -2.60
N ASN A 108 -1.98 -21.78 -3.13
CA ASN A 108 -3.09 -22.42 -2.42
C ASN A 108 -2.59 -23.65 -1.65
N LEU A 109 -2.57 -23.55 -0.32
CA LEU A 109 -2.11 -24.59 0.61
C LEU A 109 -3.27 -25.32 1.29
N ALA A 110 -4.52 -24.99 0.93
CA ALA A 110 -5.71 -25.52 1.58
C ALA A 110 -5.86 -27.01 1.30
N ALA A 111 -6.49 -27.75 2.21
CA ALA A 111 -6.60 -29.19 2.07
C ALA A 111 -7.65 -29.65 1.04
N SER A 112 -8.64 -28.82 0.70
CA SER A 112 -9.80 -29.28 -0.07
C SER A 112 -10.58 -28.24 -0.87
N SER A 113 -10.20 -26.96 -0.86
CA SER A 113 -10.89 -25.91 -1.62
C SER A 113 -9.91 -25.11 -2.46
N GLY A 114 -10.33 -24.77 -3.68
CA GLY A 114 -9.65 -23.80 -4.53
C GLY A 114 -9.83 -22.37 -4.02
N ILE A 115 -8.88 -21.50 -4.31
CA ILE A 115 -9.05 -20.04 -4.16
C ILE A 115 -9.80 -19.55 -5.40
N VAL A 116 -10.87 -18.78 -5.23
CA VAL A 116 -11.66 -18.19 -6.33
C VAL A 116 -11.35 -16.72 -6.55
N ALA A 117 -10.87 -16.04 -5.52
CA ALA A 117 -10.49 -14.63 -5.60
C ALA A 117 -9.49 -14.28 -4.50
N PHE A 118 -8.77 -13.18 -4.70
CA PHE A 118 -8.03 -12.53 -3.63
C PHE A 118 -8.21 -11.01 -3.70
N ILE A 119 -8.05 -10.37 -2.55
CA ILE A 119 -8.11 -8.91 -2.39
C ILE A 119 -6.89 -8.48 -1.57
N VAL A 120 -6.18 -7.45 -2.05
CA VAL A 120 -5.08 -6.81 -1.34
C VAL A 120 -5.46 -5.37 -1.04
N GLU A 121 -5.45 -5.02 0.25
CA GLU A 121 -5.75 -3.69 0.76
C GLU A 121 -4.46 -3.05 1.28
N GLY A 122 -3.95 -2.11 0.48
CA GLY A 122 -2.67 -1.43 0.69
C GLY A 122 -2.71 -0.25 1.65
N PHE A 123 -3.89 0.35 1.89
CA PHE A 123 -4.03 1.59 2.67
C PHE A 123 -3.37 1.53 4.05
N THR A 124 -3.55 0.45 4.80
CA THR A 124 -2.97 0.29 6.15
C THR A 124 -1.44 0.17 6.11
N GLY A 125 -0.90 -0.41 5.04
CA GLY A 125 0.54 -0.46 4.78
C GLY A 125 1.08 0.83 4.15
N GLY A 126 0.22 1.80 3.82
CA GLY A 126 0.60 2.97 3.04
C GLY A 126 1.10 2.60 1.63
N ILE A 127 0.57 1.52 1.05
CA ILE A 127 0.94 1.03 -0.28
C ILE A 127 -0.20 1.32 -1.24
N ALA A 128 0.11 1.93 -2.38
CA ALA A 128 -0.82 2.05 -3.49
C ALA A 128 -0.35 1.16 -4.65
N PHE A 129 -1.28 0.61 -5.40
CA PHE A 129 -1.04 -0.05 -6.67
C PHE A 129 -0.99 1.00 -7.78
N ASP A 130 0.09 1.01 -8.55
CA ASP A 130 0.28 1.89 -9.69
C ASP A 130 -0.08 1.15 -10.97
N ILE A 131 -1.09 1.65 -11.69
CA ILE A 131 -1.54 1.02 -12.94
C ILE A 131 -0.97 1.78 -14.13
N ASP A 132 -0.71 1.04 -15.22
CA ASP A 132 -0.45 1.65 -16.51
C ASP A 132 -1.69 2.45 -16.96
N SER A 133 -1.60 3.77 -16.87
CA SER A 133 -2.68 4.72 -17.12
C SER A 133 -2.32 5.62 -18.28
N ASP A 134 -3.20 5.74 -19.26
CA ASP A 134 -3.06 6.69 -20.39
C ASP A 134 -3.19 8.17 -19.96
N SER A 135 -3.46 8.42 -18.67
CA SER A 135 -3.71 9.75 -18.11
C SER A 135 -2.43 10.39 -17.57
N VAL A 136 -2.54 11.65 -17.11
CA VAL A 136 -1.43 12.28 -16.39
C VAL A 136 -1.27 11.51 -15.07
N GLY A 137 -0.12 10.86 -14.89
CA GLY A 137 0.22 10.15 -13.66
C GLY A 137 0.43 11.09 -12.47
N THR A 138 0.30 10.53 -11.28
CA THR A 138 0.60 11.16 -10.01
C THR A 138 2.06 11.63 -10.02
N PRO A 139 2.34 12.89 -9.65
CA PRO A 139 3.69 13.40 -9.63
C PRO A 139 4.62 12.50 -8.81
N TYR A 140 5.78 12.18 -9.39
CA TYR A 140 6.83 11.33 -8.81
C TYR A 140 6.55 9.83 -8.73
N SER A 141 5.36 9.36 -9.13
CA SER A 141 5.04 7.91 -9.21
C SER A 141 5.81 7.22 -10.34
N GLY A 142 6.00 7.93 -11.46
CA GLY A 142 6.53 7.32 -12.67
C GLY A 142 5.39 6.83 -13.56
N VAL A 143 5.64 5.78 -14.34
CA VAL A 143 4.62 5.11 -15.15
C VAL A 143 4.45 3.73 -14.54
N GLY A 144 3.25 3.43 -14.06
CA GLY A 144 2.93 2.14 -13.46
C GLY A 144 2.99 0.98 -14.45
N VAL A 145 2.88 -0.23 -13.91
CA VAL A 145 2.79 -1.46 -14.69
C VAL A 145 1.43 -2.11 -14.49
N ALA A 146 0.76 -2.42 -15.59
CA ALA A 146 -0.50 -3.15 -15.55
C ALA A 146 -0.35 -4.49 -14.81
N PHE A 147 -1.44 -4.96 -14.19
CA PHE A 147 -1.48 -6.32 -13.69
C PHE A 147 -1.27 -7.31 -14.85
N VAL A 148 -0.34 -8.25 -14.66
CA VAL A 148 -0.05 -9.28 -15.66
C VAL A 148 0.06 -10.63 -14.97
N THR A 149 -0.66 -11.61 -15.50
CA THR A 149 -0.56 -13.02 -15.11
C THR A 149 -0.80 -13.91 -16.33
N GLU A 150 -0.28 -15.13 -16.29
CA GLU A 150 -0.62 -16.17 -17.28
C GLU A 150 -1.87 -16.97 -16.89
N TYR A 151 -2.34 -16.80 -15.65
CA TYR A 151 -3.53 -17.48 -15.16
C TYR A 151 -4.80 -16.80 -15.66
N ALA A 152 -5.84 -17.58 -15.94
CA ALA A 152 -7.09 -17.01 -16.42
C ALA A 152 -7.83 -16.25 -15.31
N THR A 153 -7.96 -14.94 -15.48
CA THR A 153 -8.74 -14.05 -14.60
C THR A 153 -10.04 -13.64 -15.31
N ASP A 154 -11.14 -13.54 -14.55
CA ASP A 154 -12.41 -12.99 -15.06
C ASP A 154 -12.43 -11.47 -14.92
N LEU A 155 -11.96 -10.99 -13.77
CA LEU A 155 -12.04 -9.58 -13.43
C LEU A 155 -10.88 -9.15 -12.54
N GLU A 156 -10.25 -8.05 -12.94
CA GLU A 156 -9.29 -7.29 -12.15
C GLU A 156 -9.96 -5.98 -11.71
N ILE A 157 -9.89 -5.69 -10.40
CA ILE A 157 -10.57 -4.57 -9.77
C ILE A 157 -9.53 -3.71 -9.08
N TYR A 158 -9.47 -2.45 -9.48
CA TYR A 158 -8.77 -1.41 -8.73
C TYR A 158 -9.80 -0.50 -8.05
N ALA A 159 -9.64 -0.29 -6.74
CA ALA A 159 -10.56 0.49 -5.94
C ALA A 159 -9.82 1.39 -4.94
N ASP A 160 -10.56 2.30 -4.31
CA ASP A 160 -10.02 3.27 -3.34
C ASP A 160 -8.90 4.12 -3.95
N GLN A 161 -9.27 4.85 -5.01
CA GLN A 161 -8.37 5.75 -5.74
C GLN A 161 -7.69 6.74 -4.79
N VAL A 162 -6.36 6.85 -4.89
CA VAL A 162 -5.55 7.69 -4.00
C VAL A 162 -5.85 9.18 -4.23
N SER A 163 -5.99 9.59 -5.49
CA SER A 163 -6.28 10.97 -5.89
C SER A 163 -7.43 11.01 -6.88
N THR A 164 -8.36 11.96 -6.73
CA THR A 164 -9.36 12.21 -7.79
C THR A 164 -8.80 13.00 -8.98
N GLU A 165 -7.59 13.55 -8.85
CA GLU A 165 -6.90 14.30 -9.90
C GLU A 165 -6.11 13.40 -10.85
N TYR A 166 -5.64 12.25 -10.37
CA TYR A 166 -4.77 11.31 -11.09
C TYR A 166 -5.39 9.91 -11.05
N SER A 167 -5.41 9.20 -12.18
CA SER A 167 -6.16 7.94 -12.34
C SER A 167 -5.25 6.71 -12.50
N ASP A 168 -4.21 6.66 -11.69
CA ASP A 168 -3.13 5.67 -11.73
C ASP A 168 -2.93 4.94 -10.40
N LEU A 169 -3.15 5.60 -9.26
CA LEU A 169 -2.91 5.00 -7.94
C LEU A 169 -4.19 4.58 -7.21
N PHE A 170 -4.19 3.35 -6.70
CA PHE A 170 -5.32 2.73 -6.00
C PHE A 170 -4.87 1.99 -4.74
N PHE A 171 -5.62 2.09 -3.64
CA PHE A 171 -5.27 1.36 -2.41
C PHE A 171 -5.72 -0.10 -2.41
N THR A 172 -6.55 -0.52 -3.36
CA THR A 172 -7.11 -1.87 -3.37
C THR A 172 -6.91 -2.52 -4.74
N LEU A 173 -6.33 -3.73 -4.75
CA LEU A 173 -6.30 -4.66 -5.88
C LEU A 173 -7.16 -5.87 -5.53
N GLY A 174 -8.17 -6.17 -6.35
CA GLY A 174 -8.95 -7.40 -6.28
C GLY A 174 -8.85 -8.19 -7.57
N VAL A 175 -8.70 -9.50 -7.48
CA VAL A 175 -8.67 -10.40 -8.64
C VAL A 175 -9.66 -11.53 -8.42
N LEU A 176 -10.57 -11.69 -9.36
CA LEU A 176 -11.51 -12.79 -9.45
C LEU A 176 -11.03 -13.74 -10.55
N PHE A 177 -10.85 -15.01 -10.21
CA PHE A 177 -10.53 -16.03 -11.21
C PHE A 177 -11.76 -16.38 -12.03
N ASP A 178 -11.51 -16.94 -13.22
CA ASP A 178 -12.57 -17.42 -14.09
C ASP A 178 -13.30 -18.65 -13.50
N SER A 179 -13.95 -19.44 -14.34
CA SER A 179 -14.57 -20.69 -13.89
C SER A 179 -13.60 -21.73 -13.29
N SER A 180 -12.29 -21.46 -13.31
CA SER A 180 -11.21 -22.29 -12.81
C SER A 180 -10.59 -21.64 -11.55
N PRO A 181 -10.94 -22.10 -10.34
CA PRO A 181 -10.26 -21.64 -9.13
C PRO A 181 -8.81 -22.13 -9.11
N LEU A 182 -7.93 -21.37 -8.44
CA LEU A 182 -6.57 -21.82 -8.16
C LEU A 182 -6.62 -23.07 -7.29
N GLY A 183 -6.26 -24.20 -7.87
CA GLY A 183 -6.39 -25.52 -7.28
C GLY A 183 -5.50 -25.72 -6.06
N VAL A 184 -5.80 -26.75 -5.27
CA VAL A 184 -4.98 -27.10 -4.11
C VAL A 184 -3.57 -27.50 -4.55
N GLY A 185 -2.55 -26.86 -3.98
CA GLY A 185 -1.15 -27.06 -4.30
C GLY A 185 -0.70 -26.36 -5.58
N GLU A 186 -1.54 -25.51 -6.18
CA GLU A 186 -1.18 -24.67 -7.32
C GLU A 186 -0.69 -23.29 -6.88
N ASP A 187 0.16 -22.71 -7.73
CA ASP A 187 0.70 -21.38 -7.58
C ASP A 187 0.23 -20.49 -8.74
N LEU A 188 -0.06 -19.24 -8.43
CA LEU A 188 -0.33 -18.15 -9.37
C LEU A 188 0.82 -17.15 -9.28
N LEU A 189 1.49 -16.93 -10.40
CA LEU A 189 2.47 -15.85 -10.54
C LEU A 189 1.83 -14.66 -11.25
N PHE A 190 2.08 -13.47 -10.73
CA PHE A 190 1.66 -12.21 -11.36
C PHE A 190 2.60 -11.06 -11.06
N VAL A 191 2.52 -10.02 -11.87
CA VAL A 191 3.18 -8.74 -11.62
C VAL A 191 2.12 -7.70 -11.29
N ALA A 192 2.39 -6.88 -10.27
CA ALA A 192 1.59 -5.74 -9.89
C ALA A 192 2.52 -4.70 -9.29
N ASP A 193 2.53 -3.51 -9.88
CA ASP A 193 3.37 -2.39 -9.45
C ASP A 193 2.80 -1.71 -8.21
N THR A 194 3.69 -1.25 -7.33
CA THR A 194 3.28 -0.58 -6.10
C THR A 194 4.20 0.55 -5.71
N GLU A 195 3.60 1.52 -5.02
CA GLU A 195 4.20 2.78 -4.62
C GLU A 195 3.99 3.00 -3.12
N LYS A 196 5.01 3.52 -2.42
CA LYS A 196 4.90 3.85 -0.99
C LYS A 196 4.39 5.26 -0.85
N MET A 197 3.22 5.35 -0.23
CA MET A 197 2.54 6.60 0.03
C MET A 197 2.86 7.09 1.43
N LYS A 198 3.33 8.32 1.53
CA LYS A 198 3.35 9.03 2.80
C LYS A 198 2.03 9.76 2.97
N VAL A 199 1.15 9.21 3.80
CA VAL A 199 -0.04 9.95 4.24
C VAL A 199 0.46 11.02 5.23
N PRO A 200 0.33 12.33 4.92
CA PRO A 200 0.70 13.38 5.85
C PRO A 200 -0.09 13.23 7.13
N GLU A 201 0.60 13.21 8.28
CA GLU A 201 -0.08 13.15 9.56
C GLU A 201 -1.07 14.31 9.65
N PRO A 202 -2.31 14.08 10.14
CA PRO A 202 -3.22 15.15 10.46
C PRO A 202 -2.48 16.17 11.32
N ALA A 203 -2.82 17.45 11.23
CA ALA A 203 -2.13 18.59 11.85
C ALA A 203 -2.10 18.58 13.40
N SER A 204 -2.14 17.42 14.05
CA SER A 204 -1.91 17.07 15.44
C SER A 204 -0.80 17.88 16.09
N ILE A 205 0.35 18.06 15.40
CA ILE A 205 1.45 18.90 15.90
C ILE A 205 1.06 20.38 15.91
N ALA A 206 0.39 20.88 14.86
CA ALA A 206 -0.13 22.24 14.84
C ALA A 206 -1.19 22.45 15.92
N MET A 207 -2.08 21.47 16.17
CA MET A 207 -3.05 21.51 17.26
C MET A 207 -2.40 21.48 18.64
N LEU A 208 -1.37 20.64 18.83
CA LEU A 208 -0.61 20.54 20.07
C LEU A 208 0.14 21.84 20.38
N LEU A 209 0.86 22.38 19.40
CA LEU A 209 1.58 23.66 19.51
C LEU A 209 0.62 24.83 19.77
N THR A 210 -0.53 24.83 19.11
CA THR A 210 -1.58 25.83 19.34
C THR A 210 -2.14 25.73 20.76
N GLY A 211 -2.41 24.51 21.25
CA GLY A 211 -2.83 24.26 22.63
C GLY A 211 -1.81 24.75 23.67
N LEU A 212 -0.53 24.53 23.42
CA LEU A 212 0.57 25.00 24.29
C LEU A 212 0.67 26.53 24.31
N LEU A 213 0.56 27.20 23.15
CA LEU A 213 0.59 28.66 23.06
C LEU A 213 -0.58 29.32 23.78
N PHE A 214 -1.79 28.77 23.65
CA PHE A 214 -2.96 29.26 24.40
C PHE A 214 -2.87 28.96 25.90
N GLY A 215 -2.29 27.82 26.29
CA GLY A 215 -2.00 27.48 27.69
C GLY A 215 -1.03 28.45 28.34
N ALA A 216 0.10 28.74 27.67
CA ALA A 216 1.11 29.68 28.15
C ALA A 216 0.58 31.12 28.26
N ALA A 217 -0.25 31.56 27.30
CA ALA A 217 -0.87 32.89 27.34
C ALA A 217 -1.87 33.05 28.50
N ARG A 218 -2.46 31.95 29.00
CA ARG A 218 -3.33 31.95 30.19
C ARG A 218 -2.53 32.11 31.49
N LEU A 219 -1.40 31.41 31.60
CA LEU A 219 -0.52 31.45 32.78
C LEU A 219 0.11 32.84 32.98
N ARG A 220 0.53 33.49 31.89
CA ARG A 220 1.11 34.85 31.95
C ARG A 220 0.13 35.91 32.45
N LYS A 221 -1.17 35.74 32.19
CA LYS A 221 -2.20 36.68 32.65
C LYS A 221 -2.58 36.50 34.13
N GLN A 222 -2.25 35.36 34.72
CA GLN A 222 -2.43 35.12 36.16
C GLN A 222 -1.27 35.68 36.98
N SER A 223 -0.04 35.69 36.46
CA SER A 223 1.12 36.27 37.17
C SER A 223 1.10 37.80 37.24
N ASP A 224 0.47 38.47 36.28
CA ASP A 224 0.38 39.95 36.25
C ASP A 224 -0.73 40.51 37.17
N ASN A 225 -1.55 39.64 37.78
CA ASN A 225 -2.66 40.01 38.68
C ASN A 225 -2.40 39.61 40.15
N SER A 226 -1.17 39.19 40.48
CA SER A 226 -0.67 38.91 41.84
C SER A 226 0.41 39.90 42.21
#